data_AF-A0A3Q3KJD5-F1
#
_entry.id   AF-A0A3Q3KJD5-F1
#
_cell.length_a   1.000
_cell.length_b   1.000
_cell.length_c   1.000
_cell.angle_alpha   90.00
_cell.angle_beta   90.00
_cell.angle_gamma   90.00
#
_symmetry.space_group_name_H-M   'P 1'
#
loop_
_entity.id
_entity.type
_entity.pdbx_description
1 polymer ?
#
loop_
_entity_poly.entity_id
_entity_poly.type
_entity_poly.pdbx_seq_one_letter_code
_entity_poly.pdbx_strand_id
1 'polypeptide(L)'
;MNIGSKNKKRVVLPSRPNPPTVDQILEDISRAAPSDPVFSILEQTGQRSSQPSDSDVDLRFQQCRRYLELSERLQEARDQLLRQREELRVAGEQLDRDVAEVKGQPL
;
A
#
# COMPACT_ATOMS: atom_id res chain seq x y z
N MET A 1 -29.26 79.15 19.44
CA MET A 1 -29.95 78.99 18.14
C MET A 1 -29.26 77.87 17.36
N ASN A 2 -30.04 76.90 16.87
CA ASN A 2 -29.61 75.83 15.97
C ASN A 2 -29.18 76.39 14.60
N ILE A 3 -28.33 75.62 13.89
CA ILE A 3 -28.18 75.47 12.41
C ILE A 3 -26.67 75.28 12.10
N GLY A 4 -26.20 74.22 11.44
CA GLY A 4 -26.87 73.11 10.78
C GLY A 4 -25.81 72.09 10.34
N SER A 5 -25.96 70.84 10.79
CA SER A 5 -25.09 69.73 10.40
C SER A 5 -25.46 69.27 9.00
N LYS A 6 -24.65 69.63 8.00
CA LYS A 6 -24.82 69.23 6.60
C LYS A 6 -24.76 67.70 6.47
N ASN A 7 -25.86 67.09 6.02
CA ASN A 7 -25.99 65.66 5.75
C ASN A 7 -24.93 65.17 4.75
N LYS A 8 -23.86 64.53 5.23
CA LYS A 8 -23.01 63.67 4.39
C LYS A 8 -23.83 62.44 4.04
N LYS A 9 -24.31 62.35 2.79
CA LYS A 9 -24.94 61.13 2.26
C LYS A 9 -23.91 60.01 2.36
N ARG A 10 -24.01 59.18 3.41
CA ARG A 10 -23.21 57.97 3.56
C ARG A 10 -23.54 57.11 2.35
N VAL A 11 -22.60 56.98 1.42
CA VAL A 11 -22.72 56.03 0.31
C VAL A 11 -22.65 54.65 0.95
N VAL A 12 -23.81 54.06 1.19
CA VAL A 12 -23.93 52.70 1.71
C VAL A 12 -23.61 51.78 0.55
N LEU A 13 -22.54 51.00 0.70
CA LEU A 13 -22.18 49.99 -0.29
C LEU A 13 -23.32 48.96 -0.40
N PRO A 14 -23.56 48.40 -1.60
CA PRO A 14 -24.52 47.33 -1.75
C PRO A 14 -24.15 46.15 -0.84
N SER A 15 -25.16 45.44 -0.37
CA SER A 15 -24.98 44.25 0.45
C SER A 15 -24.23 43.17 -0.30
N ARG A 16 -23.38 42.42 0.41
CA ARG A 16 -22.64 41.29 -0.16
C ARG A 16 -23.63 40.27 -0.73
N PRO A 17 -23.40 39.73 -1.95
CA PRO A 17 -24.20 38.63 -2.46
C PRO A 17 -24.05 37.40 -1.56
N ASN A 18 -25.06 36.53 -1.60
CA ASN A 18 -25.01 35.25 -0.92
C ASN A 18 -23.92 34.35 -1.54
N PRO A 19 -23.31 33.46 -0.75
CA PRO A 19 -22.40 32.47 -1.29
C PRO A 19 -23.15 31.55 -2.28
N PRO A 20 -22.43 30.98 -3.26
CA PRO A 20 -23.03 30.07 -4.24
C PRO A 20 -23.56 28.79 -3.56
N THR A 21 -24.55 28.18 -4.17
CA THR A 21 -25.06 26.87 -3.74
C THR A 21 -24.18 25.74 -4.26
N VAL A 22 -24.31 24.54 -3.66
CA VAL A 22 -23.60 23.34 -4.12
C VAL A 22 -23.94 23.03 -5.58
N ASP A 23 -25.22 23.16 -5.97
CA ASP A 23 -25.66 22.87 -7.34
C ASP A 23 -25.00 23.79 -8.37
N GLN A 24 -24.83 25.08 -8.04
CA GLN A 24 -24.15 26.05 -8.90
C GLN A 24 -22.67 25.70 -9.07
N ILE A 25 -22.01 25.27 -7.99
CA ILE A 25 -20.62 24.84 -8.03
C ILE A 25 -20.48 23.60 -8.93
N LEU A 26 -21.39 22.62 -8.80
CA LEU A 26 -21.36 21.41 -9.62
C LEU A 26 -21.65 21.69 -11.09
N GLU A 27 -22.57 22.62 -11.38
CA GLU A 27 -22.83 23.07 -12.75
C GLU A 27 -21.56 23.66 -13.38
N ASP A 28 -20.88 24.57 -12.67
CA ASP A 28 -19.63 25.19 -13.14
C ASP A 28 -18.53 24.14 -13.40
N ILE A 29 -18.36 23.17 -12.49
CA ILE A 29 -17.40 22.07 -12.66
C ILE A 29 -17.76 21.21 -13.89
N SER A 30 -19.06 20.92 -14.09
CA SER A 30 -19.49 20.09 -15.23
C SER A 30 -19.29 20.78 -16.59
N ARG A 31 -19.32 22.12 -16.61
CA ARG A 31 -19.11 22.93 -17.82
C ARG A 31 -17.65 23.34 -18.02
N ALA A 32 -16.78 23.11 -17.03
CA ALA A 32 -15.37 23.45 -17.09
C ALA A 32 -14.66 22.66 -18.20
N ALA A 33 -13.69 23.30 -18.85
CA ALA A 33 -12.88 22.65 -19.87
C ALA A 33 -11.92 21.63 -19.23
N PRO A 34 -11.49 20.57 -19.96
CA PRO A 34 -10.49 19.63 -19.44
C PRO A 34 -9.13 20.28 -19.08
N SER A 35 -8.84 21.46 -19.66
CA SER A 35 -7.66 22.26 -19.36
C SER A 35 -7.85 23.25 -18.20
N ASP A 36 -9.01 23.22 -17.53
CA ASP A 36 -9.30 24.14 -16.44
C ASP A 36 -8.45 23.82 -15.19
N PRO A 37 -7.83 24.84 -14.57
CA PRO A 37 -7.07 24.66 -13.33
C PRO A 37 -7.83 23.92 -12.22
N VAL A 38 -9.16 23.97 -12.17
CA VAL A 38 -9.96 23.24 -11.17
C VAL A 38 -9.60 21.76 -11.10
N PHE A 39 -9.21 21.15 -12.22
CA PHE A 39 -8.80 19.76 -12.30
C PHE A 39 -7.31 19.53 -12.00
N SER A 40 -6.47 20.55 -12.19
CA SER A 40 -5.02 20.46 -11.94
C SER A 40 -4.59 20.97 -10.56
N ILE A 41 -5.45 21.69 -9.83
CA ILE A 41 -5.12 22.25 -8.51
C ILE A 41 -4.69 21.15 -7.54
N LEU A 42 -5.32 19.98 -7.56
CA LEU A 42 -4.95 18.86 -6.68
C LEU A 42 -3.58 18.26 -7.01
N GLU A 43 -3.18 18.31 -8.28
CA GLU A 43 -1.84 17.89 -8.71
C GLU A 43 -0.78 18.93 -8.26
N GLN A 44 -1.14 20.21 -8.27
CA GLN A 44 -0.26 21.32 -7.89
C GLN A 44 -0.13 21.50 -6.36
N THR A 45 -1.19 21.23 -5.59
CA THR A 45 -1.20 21.40 -4.13
C THR A 45 -0.69 20.18 -3.37
N GLY A 46 -0.25 19.12 -4.07
CA GLY A 46 0.39 17.96 -3.45
C GLY A 46 -0.52 17.13 -2.55
N GLN A 47 -1.85 17.32 -2.63
CA GLN A 47 -2.83 16.54 -1.83
C GLN A 47 -2.97 15.07 -2.27
N ARG A 48 -2.12 14.61 -3.19
CA ARG A 48 -1.96 13.20 -3.58
C ARG A 48 -1.19 12.37 -2.54
N SER A 49 -1.20 12.76 -1.27
CA SER A 49 -0.38 12.20 -0.18
C SER A 49 -0.75 10.77 0.26
N SER A 50 -1.58 10.06 -0.50
CA SER A 50 -2.03 8.71 -0.15
C SER A 50 -2.01 7.71 -1.30
N GLN A 51 -1.56 8.08 -2.51
CA GLN A 51 -1.19 7.08 -3.50
C GLN A 51 0.28 6.69 -3.26
N PRO A 52 0.59 5.40 -3.00
CA PRO A 52 1.97 4.95 -2.99
C PRO A 52 2.57 5.33 -4.34
N SER A 53 3.77 5.92 -4.30
CA SER A 53 4.49 6.25 -5.53
C SER A 53 4.68 4.97 -6.35
N ASP A 54 4.73 5.05 -7.68
CA ASP A 54 5.00 3.87 -8.52
C ASP A 54 6.29 3.14 -8.06
N SER A 55 7.27 3.89 -7.57
CA SER A 55 8.48 3.34 -6.94
C SER A 55 8.22 2.49 -5.68
N ASP A 56 7.22 2.83 -4.86
CA ASP A 56 6.86 2.04 -3.68
C ASP A 56 6.17 0.72 -4.06
N VAL A 57 5.38 0.74 -5.13
CA VAL A 57 4.71 -0.46 -5.66
C VAL A 57 5.73 -1.43 -6.24
N ASP A 58 6.67 -0.92 -7.06
CA ASP A 58 7.75 -1.72 -7.63
C ASP A 58 8.65 -2.33 -6.55
N LEU A 59 8.98 -1.55 -5.51
CA LEU A 59 9.77 -2.05 -4.39
C LEU A 59 9.07 -3.19 -3.65
N ARG A 60 7.77 -3.03 -3.35
CA ARG A 60 6.97 -4.08 -2.70
C ARG A 60 6.87 -5.33 -3.57
N PHE A 61 6.66 -5.16 -4.88
CA PHE A 61 6.62 -6.27 -5.82
C PHE A 61 7.93 -7.07 -5.81
N GLN A 62 9.08 -6.38 -5.86
CA GLN A 62 10.39 -7.03 -5.79
C GLN A 62 10.61 -7.76 -4.46
N GLN A 63 10.17 -7.17 -3.34
CA GLN A 63 10.24 -7.82 -2.03
C GLN A 63 9.42 -9.10 -1.97
N CYS A 64 8.16 -9.05 -2.43
CA CYS A 64 7.29 -10.23 -2.49
C CYS A 64 7.91 -11.33 -3.36
N ARG A 65 8.45 -10.97 -4.54
CA ARG A 65 9.09 -11.93 -5.43
C ARG A 65 10.29 -12.62 -4.78
N ARG A 66 11.17 -11.87 -4.12
CA ARG A 66 12.33 -12.44 -3.40
C ARG A 66 11.91 -13.34 -2.26
N TYR A 67 10.87 -12.95 -1.53
CA TYR A 67 10.33 -13.76 -0.45
C TYR A 67 9.81 -15.12 -0.95
N LEU A 68 9.04 -15.12 -2.04
CA LEU A 68 8.52 -16.36 -2.63
C LEU A 68 9.66 -17.27 -3.11
N GLU A 69 10.64 -16.72 -3.83
CA GLU A 69 11.81 -17.49 -4.29
C GLU A 69 12.59 -18.11 -3.12
N LEU A 70 12.79 -17.36 -2.04
CA LEU A 70 13.45 -17.88 -0.84
C LEU A 70 12.62 -18.98 -0.16
N SER A 71 11.30 -18.79 -0.10
CA SER A 71 10.38 -19.76 0.49
C SER A 71 10.39 -21.09 -0.28
N GLU A 72 10.42 -21.04 -1.61
CA GLU A 72 10.53 -22.23 -2.45
C GLU A 72 11.83 -22.98 -2.20
N ARG A 73 12.98 -22.28 -2.18
CA ARG A 73 14.29 -22.88 -1.89
C ARG A 73 14.34 -23.50 -0.49
N LEU A 74 13.75 -22.85 0.51
CA LEU A 74 13.67 -23.40 1.87
C LEU A 74 12.82 -24.67 1.92
N GLN A 75 11.72 -24.71 1.17
CA GLN A 75 10.86 -25.87 1.10
C GLN A 75 11.58 -27.05 0.42
N GLU A 76 12.27 -26.81 -0.68
CA GLU A 76 13.09 -27.83 -1.35
C GLU A 76 14.17 -28.39 -0.42
N ALA A 77 14.91 -27.51 0.29
CA ALA A 77 15.93 -27.93 1.25
C ALA A 77 15.33 -28.76 2.38
N ARG A 78 14.17 -28.37 2.92
CA ARG A 78 13.45 -29.14 3.94
C ARG A 78 13.10 -30.54 3.42
N ASP A 79 12.56 -30.63 2.21
CA ASP A 79 12.12 -31.90 1.64
C ASP A 79 13.31 -32.81 1.28
N GLN A 80 14.48 -32.25 0.96
CA GLN A 80 15.73 -33.00 0.82
C GLN A 80 16.22 -33.55 2.18
N LEU A 81 16.23 -32.73 3.22
CA LEU A 81 16.64 -33.15 4.57
C LEU A 81 15.73 -34.26 5.12
N LEU A 82 14.42 -34.18 4.87
CA LEU A 82 13.48 -35.22 5.27
C LEU A 82 13.77 -36.57 4.61
N ARG A 83 14.12 -36.56 3.32
CA ARG A 83 14.53 -37.76 2.59
C ARG A 83 15.82 -38.36 3.17
N GLN A 84 16.85 -37.54 3.35
CA GLN A 84 18.12 -37.99 3.93
C GLN A 84 17.95 -38.56 5.35
N ARG A 85 17.12 -37.93 6.17
CA ARG A 85 16.79 -38.44 7.51
C ARG A 85 16.14 -39.82 7.44
N GLU A 86 15.22 -40.03 6.50
CA GLU A 86 14.56 -41.32 6.34
C GLU A 86 15.52 -42.41 5.86
N GLU A 87 16.38 -42.09 4.89
CA GLU A 87 17.44 -42.99 4.42
C GLU A 87 18.37 -43.42 5.56
N LEU A 88 18.82 -42.45 6.37
CA LEU A 88 19.65 -42.73 7.55
C LEU A 88 18.91 -43.58 8.59
N ARG A 89 17.60 -43.35 8.79
CA ARG A 89 16.79 -44.16 9.72
C ARG A 89 16.74 -45.61 9.26
N VAL A 90 16.44 -45.86 7.99
CA VAL A 90 16.40 -47.21 7.41
C VAL A 90 17.77 -47.89 7.48
N ALA A 91 18.85 -47.16 7.14
CA ALA A 91 20.21 -47.69 7.23
C ALA A 91 20.59 -48.05 8.67
N GLY A 92 20.19 -47.22 9.66
CA GLY A 92 20.37 -47.50 11.08
C GLY A 92 19.62 -48.75 11.53
N GLU A 93 18.34 -48.87 11.16
CA GLU A 93 17.52 -50.06 11.48
C GLU A 93 18.08 -51.34 10.86
N GLN A 94 18.67 -51.26 9.67
CA GLN A 94 19.35 -52.40 9.04
C GLN A 94 20.63 -52.75 9.81
N LEU A 95 21.45 -51.76 10.14
CA LEU A 95 22.68 -51.97 10.90
C LEU A 95 22.40 -52.61 12.26
N ASP A 96 21.35 -52.16 12.98
CA ASP A 96 20.96 -52.74 14.26
C ASP A 96 20.56 -54.21 14.12
N ARG A 97 19.89 -54.59 13.03
CA ARG A 97 19.55 -55.98 12.71
C ARG A 97 20.80 -56.82 12.44
N ASP A 98 21.70 -56.30 11.61
CA ASP A 98 22.96 -56.98 11.27
C ASP A 98 23.82 -57.19 12.53
N VAL A 99 23.90 -56.20 13.42
CA VAL A 99 24.61 -56.28 14.69
C VAL A 99 23.97 -57.31 15.62
N ALA A 100 22.64 -57.39 15.67
CA ALA A 100 21.93 -58.40 16.46
C ALA A 100 22.19 -59.82 15.95
N GLU A 101 22.24 -60.02 14.63
CA GLU A 101 22.57 -61.31 14.01
C GLU A 101 23.99 -61.76 14.38
N VAL A 102 24.99 -60.87 14.22
CA VAL A 102 26.38 -61.18 14.57
C VAL A 102 26.55 -61.48 16.06
N LYS A 103 25.83 -60.77 16.94
CA LYS A 103 25.86 -61.05 18.40
C LYS A 103 25.15 -62.36 18.78
N GLY A 104 24.17 -62.79 17.98
CA GLY A 104 23.39 -64.02 18.22
C GLY A 104 24.06 -65.29 17.72
N GLN A 105 25.09 -65.19 16.88
CA GLN A 105 25.87 -66.35 16.43
C GLN A 105 26.86 -66.78 17.53
N PRO A 106 26.77 -68.02 18.05
CA PRO A 106 27.81 -68.57 18.90
C PRO A 106 29.08 -68.86 18.07
N LEU A 107 30.23 -68.47 18.60
CA LEU A 107 31.58 -68.73 18.07
C LEU A 107 31.83 -70.23 17.83
#